data_AF-A0A6A7BSI5-F1
#
_entry.id   AF-A0A6A7BSI5-F1
#
_cell.length_a   1.000
_cell.length_b   1.000
_cell.length_c   1.000
_cell.angle_alpha   90.00
_cell.angle_beta   90.00
_cell.angle_gamma   90.00
#
_symmetry.space_group_name_H-M   'P 1'
#
loop_
_entity.id
_entity.type
_entity.pdbx_description
1 polymer ?
#
loop_
_entity_poly.entity_id
_entity_poly.type
_entity_poly.pdbx_seq_one_letter_code
_entity_poly.pdbx_strand_id
1 'polypeptide(L)'
;MMPLPGSLVAAFLINNMAKSKKKMIAMAQSHFKLSYGVDESRLEGWQRLCSDVGIEPANSIRQCKLALSKVNINLVDFVNAMISGSQVHHFPSKNALRDYIASHGNEKTFPLRAAKANGYLKALLITLWR
;
A
#
# COMPACT_ATOMS: atom_id res chain seq x y z
N MET A 1 24.92 -34.41 13.51
CA MET A 1 24.54 -32.98 13.56
C MET A 1 23.01 -32.93 13.57
N MET A 2 22.39 -32.58 14.69
CA MET A 2 20.93 -32.54 14.80
C MET A 2 20.41 -31.26 14.12
N PRO A 3 19.32 -31.32 13.34
CA PRO A 3 18.70 -30.12 12.79
C PRO A 3 18.18 -29.26 13.95
N LEU A 4 18.44 -27.95 13.88
CA LEU A 4 17.87 -26.99 14.82
C LEU A 4 16.34 -27.14 14.85
N PRO A 5 15.69 -27.07 16.03
CA PRO A 5 14.24 -27.18 16.12
C PRO A 5 13.62 -26.05 15.29
N GLY A 6 12.77 -26.42 14.32
CA GLY A 6 12.17 -25.49 13.35
C GLY A 6 11.47 -24.26 13.95
N SER A 7 11.15 -24.29 15.24
CA SER A 7 10.61 -23.17 16.01
C SER A 7 11.53 -21.93 16.05
N LEU A 8 12.84 -22.11 16.21
CA LEU A 8 13.78 -20.98 16.30
C LEU A 8 14.01 -20.29 14.95
N VAL A 9 14.06 -21.07 13.86
CA VAL A 9 14.17 -20.54 12.49
C VAL A 9 12.89 -19.78 12.12
N ALA A 10 11.71 -20.35 12.42
CA ALA A 10 10.44 -19.65 12.20
C ALA A 10 10.34 -18.35 13.00
N ALA A 11 10.70 -18.36 14.29
CA ALA A 11 10.70 -17.15 15.13
C ALA A 11 11.69 -16.08 14.64
N PHE A 12 12.89 -16.49 14.20
CA PHE A 12 13.87 -15.59 13.62
C PHE A 12 13.38 -14.96 12.30
N LEU A 13 12.78 -15.76 11.41
CA LEU A 13 12.17 -15.28 10.17
C LEU A 13 11.00 -14.33 10.45
N ILE A 14 10.12 -14.67 11.41
CA ILE A 14 8.99 -13.82 11.82
C ILE A 14 9.48 -12.47 12.37
N ASN A 15 10.49 -12.46 13.24
CA ASN A 15 11.05 -11.21 13.78
C ASN A 15 11.70 -10.35 12.69
N ASN A 16 12.42 -10.95 11.76
CA ASN A 16 13.01 -10.22 10.63
C ASN A 16 11.94 -9.66 9.68
N MET A 17 10.90 -10.45 9.37
CA MET A 17 9.75 -9.99 8.58
C MET A 17 9.00 -8.85 9.28
N ALA A 18 8.78 -8.93 10.60
CA ALA A 18 8.14 -7.87 11.38
C ALA A 18 8.98 -6.58 11.39
N LYS A 19 10.31 -6.69 11.54
CA LYS A 19 11.25 -5.57 11.44
C LYS A 19 11.24 -4.95 10.04
N SER A 20 11.27 -5.77 9.00
CA SER A 20 11.17 -5.35 7.60
C SER A 20 9.84 -4.66 7.32
N LYS A 21 8.74 -5.19 7.84
CA LYS A 21 7.39 -4.63 7.67
C LYS A 21 7.21 -3.31 8.39
N LYS A 22 7.74 -3.16 9.60
CA LYS A 22 7.77 -1.86 10.31
C LYS A 22 8.54 -0.81 9.51
N LYS A 23 9.67 -1.19 8.92
CA LYS A 23 10.47 -0.32 8.04
C LYS A 23 9.67 0.07 6.79
N MET A 24 9.02 -0.89 6.12
CA MET A 24 8.17 -0.62 4.95
C MET A 24 7.04 0.36 5.29
N ILE A 25 6.35 0.18 6.41
CA ILE A 25 5.27 1.09 6.84
C ILE A 25 5.81 2.51 7.05
N ALA A 26 6.95 2.66 7.73
CA ALA A 26 7.56 3.97 7.98
C ALA A 26 8.01 4.64 6.66
N MET A 27 8.54 3.85 5.73
CA MET A 27 8.92 4.33 4.39
C MET A 27 7.68 4.76 3.59
N ALA A 28 6.60 3.97 3.60
CA ALA A 28 5.35 4.32 2.96
C ALA A 28 4.76 5.63 3.51
N GLN A 29 4.69 5.77 4.84
CA GLN A 29 4.20 6.99 5.47
C GLN A 29 5.05 8.21 5.12
N SER A 30 6.38 8.06 5.17
CA SER A 30 7.31 9.15 4.81
C SER A 30 7.20 9.53 3.35
N HIS A 31 7.16 8.54 2.44
CA HIS A 31 7.01 8.77 1.01
C HIS A 31 5.70 9.51 0.72
N PHE A 32 4.56 9.03 1.24
CA PHE A 32 3.27 9.68 1.00
C PHE A 32 3.23 11.11 1.54
N LYS A 33 3.80 11.35 2.72
CA LYS A 33 3.91 12.69 3.30
C LYS A 33 4.74 13.63 2.42
N LEU A 34 5.86 13.15 1.87
CA LEU A 34 6.76 13.95 1.03
C LEU A 34 6.18 14.17 -0.38
N SER A 35 5.54 13.16 -0.96
CA SER A 35 5.01 13.21 -2.32
C SER A 35 3.68 13.98 -2.40
N TYR A 36 2.78 13.79 -1.43
CA TYR A 36 1.40 14.31 -1.49
C TYR A 36 1.08 15.34 -0.41
N GLY A 37 2.00 15.57 0.53
CA GLY A 37 1.82 16.49 1.65
C GLY A 37 1.15 15.86 2.87
N VAL A 38 1.01 16.67 3.92
CA VAL A 38 0.30 16.32 5.17
C VAL A 38 -1.11 16.86 5.24
N ASP A 39 -1.38 17.94 4.51
CA ASP A 39 -2.69 18.59 4.50
C ASP A 39 -3.57 17.96 3.42
N GLU A 40 -4.44 17.05 3.85
CA GLU A 40 -5.37 16.34 2.98
C GLU A 40 -6.51 17.21 2.44
N SER A 41 -6.61 18.48 2.86
CA SER A 41 -7.55 19.46 2.31
C SER A 41 -7.04 20.14 1.03
N ARG A 42 -5.78 19.87 0.64
CA ARG A 42 -5.15 20.38 -0.59
C ARG A 42 -5.44 19.47 -1.77
N LEU A 43 -6.05 20.03 -2.83
CA LEU A 43 -6.39 19.28 -4.03
C LEU A 43 -5.14 18.74 -4.75
N GLU A 44 -4.05 19.48 -4.71
CA GLU A 44 -2.82 19.21 -5.43
C GLU A 44 -2.23 17.84 -5.06
N GLY A 45 -2.28 17.48 -3.78
CA GLY A 45 -1.82 16.16 -3.31
C GLY A 45 -2.68 15.02 -3.86
N TRP A 46 -4.00 15.20 -3.94
CA TRP A 46 -4.90 14.21 -4.51
C TRP A 46 -4.75 14.05 -6.02
N GLN A 47 -4.55 15.16 -6.73
CA GLN A 47 -4.30 15.16 -8.17
C GLN A 47 -3.00 14.43 -8.50
N ARG A 48 -1.93 14.72 -7.74
CA ARG A 48 -0.65 14.01 -7.91
C ARG A 48 -0.79 12.51 -7.62
N LEU A 49 -1.53 12.14 -6.59
CA LEU A 49 -1.81 10.74 -6.30
C LEU A 49 -2.57 10.06 -7.46
N CYS A 50 -3.55 10.74 -8.07
CA CYS A 50 -4.22 10.25 -9.26
C CYS A 50 -3.20 9.99 -10.40
N SER A 51 -2.34 10.95 -10.70
CA SER A 51 -1.30 10.81 -11.73
C SER A 51 -0.35 9.64 -11.46
N ASP A 52 0.17 9.52 -10.24
CA ASP A 52 1.11 8.46 -9.86
C ASP A 52 0.47 7.06 -9.90
N VAL A 53 -0.83 6.99 -9.62
CA VAL A 53 -1.63 5.76 -9.78
C VAL A 53 -1.92 5.47 -11.26
N GLY A 54 -1.74 6.43 -12.16
CA GLY A 54 -2.00 6.28 -13.60
C GLY A 54 -3.45 6.53 -13.99
N ILE A 55 -4.16 7.39 -13.26
CA ILE A 55 -5.52 7.84 -13.60
C ILE A 55 -5.56 9.36 -13.77
N GLU A 56 -6.49 9.84 -14.58
CA GLU A 56 -6.64 11.28 -14.83
C GLU A 56 -7.01 12.05 -13.55
N PRO A 57 -6.25 13.11 -13.19
CA PRO A 57 -6.59 13.98 -12.06
C PRO A 57 -7.92 14.70 -12.29
N ALA A 58 -8.71 14.83 -11.22
CA ALA A 58 -9.96 15.58 -11.26
C ALA A 58 -9.82 16.97 -10.64
N ASN A 59 -10.84 17.82 -10.85
CA ASN A 59 -10.86 19.20 -10.36
C ASN A 59 -11.39 19.33 -8.91
N SER A 60 -11.64 18.21 -8.22
CA SER A 60 -12.07 18.23 -6.82
C SER A 60 -11.59 17.00 -6.05
N ILE A 61 -11.35 17.19 -4.75
CA ILE A 61 -10.89 16.12 -3.84
C ILE A 61 -11.86 14.95 -3.83
N ARG A 62 -13.17 15.24 -3.85
CA ARG A 62 -14.23 14.22 -3.88
C ARG A 62 -14.13 13.36 -5.12
N GLN A 63 -13.90 13.97 -6.30
CA GLN A 63 -13.79 13.24 -7.55
C GLN A 63 -12.49 12.42 -7.61
N CYS A 64 -11.36 12.97 -7.14
CA CYS A 64 -10.11 12.20 -7.04
C CYS A 64 -10.29 10.97 -6.14
N LYS A 65 -10.84 11.14 -4.93
CA LYS A 65 -11.12 10.02 -4.02
C LYS A 65 -12.04 8.97 -4.64
N LEU A 66 -13.09 9.41 -5.36
CA LEU A 66 -13.99 8.50 -6.06
C LEU A 66 -13.27 7.71 -7.15
N ALA A 67 -12.42 8.36 -7.95
CA ALA A 67 -11.66 7.71 -9.00
C ALA A 67 -10.66 6.69 -8.41
N LEU A 68 -9.90 7.09 -7.38
CA LEU A 68 -8.98 6.20 -6.66
C LEU A 68 -9.69 4.98 -6.06
N SER A 69 -10.91 5.14 -5.54
CA SER A 69 -11.68 4.02 -4.95
C SER A 69 -12.10 2.93 -5.94
N LYS A 70 -11.99 3.20 -7.25
CA LYS A 70 -12.30 2.28 -8.35
C LYS A 70 -11.06 1.54 -8.85
N VAL A 71 -9.87 2.01 -8.48
CA VAL A 71 -8.61 1.38 -8.86
C VAL A 71 -8.36 0.16 -7.98
N ASN A 72 -7.89 -0.92 -8.59
CA ASN A 72 -7.48 -2.14 -7.88
C ASN A 72 -5.96 -2.23 -7.96
N ILE A 73 -5.24 -1.67 -6.98
CA ILE A 73 -3.79 -1.78 -6.86
C ILE A 73 -3.41 -2.30 -5.48
N ASN A 74 -2.33 -3.07 -5.39
CA ASN A 74 -1.77 -3.43 -4.10
C ASN A 74 -0.95 -2.27 -3.52
N LEU A 75 -1.25 -1.85 -2.29
CA LEU A 75 -0.59 -0.71 -1.67
C LEU A 75 0.91 -0.93 -1.40
N VAL A 76 1.32 -2.16 -1.08
CA VAL A 76 2.74 -2.49 -0.88
C VAL A 76 3.48 -2.40 -2.22
N ASP A 77 2.91 -2.95 -3.27
CA ASP A 77 3.50 -2.90 -4.62
C ASP A 77 3.55 -1.46 -5.15
N PHE A 78 2.51 -0.66 -4.89
CA PHE A 78 2.52 0.76 -5.24
C PHE A 78 3.69 1.50 -4.59
N VAL A 79 3.87 1.37 -3.27
CA VAL A 79 4.98 2.01 -2.56
C VAL A 79 6.33 1.55 -3.13
N ASN A 80 6.48 0.25 -3.38
CA ASN A 80 7.71 -0.29 -3.97
C ASN A 80 7.97 0.30 -5.36
N ALA A 81 6.95 0.31 -6.23
CA ALA A 81 7.04 0.85 -7.58
C ALA A 81 7.45 2.33 -7.60
N MET A 82 6.85 3.14 -6.71
CA MET A 82 7.21 4.56 -6.60
C MET A 82 8.66 4.77 -6.12
N ILE A 83 9.17 3.91 -5.25
CA ILE A 83 10.57 3.98 -4.77
C ILE A 83 11.55 3.49 -5.85
N SER A 84 11.19 2.45 -6.60
CA SER A 84 12.06 1.86 -7.62
C SER A 84 11.91 2.49 -9.01
N GLY A 85 11.01 3.47 -9.17
CA GLY A 85 10.69 4.05 -10.48
C GLY A 85 10.05 3.05 -11.45
N SER A 86 9.39 2.03 -10.92
CA SER A 86 8.73 0.98 -11.71
C SER A 86 7.25 1.30 -11.95
N GLN A 87 6.63 0.60 -12.90
CA GLN A 87 5.22 0.78 -13.20
C GLN A 87 4.33 0.18 -12.10
N VAL A 88 3.25 0.88 -11.76
CA VAL A 88 2.20 0.38 -10.85
C VAL A 88 1.39 -0.72 -11.54
N HIS A 89 1.29 -1.89 -10.91
CA HIS A 89 0.48 -2.99 -11.44
C HIS A 89 -1.01 -2.82 -11.06
N HIS A 90 -1.87 -2.78 -12.07
CA HIS A 90 -3.32 -2.68 -11.92
C HIS A 90 -3.98 -4.04 -12.09
N PHE A 91 -4.82 -4.39 -11.12
CA PHE A 91 -5.62 -5.61 -11.16
C PHE A 91 -6.95 -5.36 -11.89
N PRO A 92 -7.45 -6.33 -12.65
CA PRO A 92 -8.70 -6.17 -13.41
C PRO A 92 -9.93 -6.10 -12.50
N SER A 93 -9.84 -6.59 -11.26
CA SER A 93 -10.95 -6.55 -10.31
C SER A 93 -10.48 -6.57 -8.86
N LYS A 94 -11.39 -6.23 -7.93
CA LYS A 94 -11.17 -6.38 -6.49
C LYS A 94 -10.91 -7.84 -6.09
N ASN A 95 -11.53 -8.80 -6.78
CA ASN A 95 -11.35 -10.22 -6.49
C ASN A 95 -9.95 -10.68 -6.92
N ALA A 96 -9.49 -10.31 -8.12
CA ALA A 96 -8.13 -10.63 -8.58
C ALA A 96 -7.06 -10.08 -7.61
N LEU A 97 -7.27 -8.87 -7.09
CA LEU A 97 -6.39 -8.29 -6.08
C LEU A 97 -6.47 -9.01 -4.72
N ARG A 98 -7.66 -9.46 -4.29
CA ARG A 98 -7.79 -10.29 -3.09
C ARG A 98 -7.07 -11.62 -3.25
N ASP A 99 -7.23 -12.30 -4.38
CA ASP A 99 -6.58 -13.58 -4.67
C ASP A 99 -5.05 -13.41 -4.71
N TYR A 100 -4.58 -12.31 -5.30
CA TYR A 100 -3.17 -11.95 -5.27
C TYR A 100 -2.64 -11.73 -3.84
N ILE A 101 -3.36 -10.96 -3.01
CA ILE A 101 -2.94 -10.74 -1.61
C ILE A 101 -2.99 -12.05 -0.81
N ALA A 102 -4.02 -12.88 -1.01
CA ALA A 102 -4.17 -14.15 -0.32
C ALA A 102 -3.06 -15.14 -0.67
N SER A 103 -2.66 -15.23 -1.94
CA SER A 103 -1.57 -16.10 -2.40
C SER A 103 -0.19 -15.69 -1.89
N HIS A 104 0.02 -14.41 -1.56
CA HIS A 104 1.30 -13.89 -1.05
C HIS A 104 1.30 -13.59 0.46
N GLY A 105 0.14 -13.71 1.10
CA GLY A 105 -0.05 -13.55 2.54
C GLY A 105 0.44 -12.22 3.12
N ASN A 106 1.24 -12.31 4.18
CA ASN A 106 1.64 -11.17 4.98
C ASN A 106 2.52 -10.16 4.23
N GLU A 107 3.23 -10.55 3.17
CA GLU A 107 4.14 -9.66 2.44
C GLU A 107 3.37 -8.57 1.68
N LYS A 108 2.26 -8.93 1.04
CA LYS A 108 1.43 -8.02 0.24
C LYS A 108 0.30 -7.35 1.03
N THR A 109 0.26 -7.56 2.35
CA THR A 109 -0.77 -6.98 3.22
C THR A 109 -0.27 -5.73 3.92
N PHE A 110 -0.92 -4.59 3.72
CA PHE A 110 -0.62 -3.36 4.48
C PHE A 110 -1.49 -3.24 5.74
N PRO A 111 -0.95 -2.91 6.94
CA PRO A 111 -1.77 -2.83 8.15
C PRO A 111 -2.81 -1.71 8.13
N LEU A 112 -4.07 -2.08 8.39
CA LEU A 112 -5.23 -1.18 8.38
C LEU A 112 -5.05 0.06 9.28
N ARG A 113 -4.53 -0.11 10.50
CA ARG A 113 -4.30 1.01 11.45
C ARG A 113 -3.29 2.02 10.89
N ALA A 114 -2.21 1.54 10.27
CA ALA A 114 -1.18 2.39 9.71
C ALA A 114 -1.69 3.15 8.47
N ALA A 115 -2.48 2.50 7.62
CA ALA A 115 -3.07 3.14 6.44
C ALA A 115 -4.12 4.19 6.84
N LYS A 116 -4.92 3.94 7.89
CA LYS A 116 -5.92 4.92 8.37
C LYS A 116 -5.32 6.19 8.99
N ALA A 117 -4.04 6.18 9.35
CA ALA A 117 -3.35 7.35 9.90
C ALA A 117 -2.97 8.40 8.84
N ASN A 118 -3.19 8.11 7.55
CA ASN A 118 -2.93 9.01 6.44
C ASN A 118 -4.03 8.82 5.38
N GLY A 119 -4.78 9.87 5.05
CA GLY A 119 -5.93 9.79 4.15
C GLY A 119 -5.59 9.37 2.74
N TYR A 120 -4.39 9.70 2.23
CA TYR A 120 -3.92 9.24 0.93
C TYR A 120 -3.70 7.71 0.94
N LEU A 121 -3.03 7.17 1.97
CA LEU A 121 -2.88 5.72 2.16
C LEU A 121 -4.25 5.04 2.33
N LYS A 122 -5.13 5.65 3.13
CA LYS A 122 -6.51 5.16 3.34
C LYS A 122 -7.30 5.11 2.04
N ALA A 123 -7.11 6.06 1.12
CA ALA A 123 -7.85 6.10 -0.14
C ALA A 123 -7.48 4.95 -1.09
N LEU A 124 -6.25 4.43 -0.99
CA LEU A 124 -5.79 3.26 -1.73
C LEU A 124 -5.99 1.94 -0.99
N LEU A 125 -6.40 2.00 0.28
CA LEU A 125 -6.50 0.81 1.09
C LEU A 125 -7.71 -0.03 0.67
N ILE A 126 -7.43 -1.26 0.26
CA ILE A 126 -8.46 -2.26 0.02
C ILE A 126 -8.67 -3.07 1.30
N THR A 127 -9.90 -3.03 1.81
CA THR A 127 -10.31 -3.92 2.90
C THR A 127 -10.57 -5.31 2.32
N LEU A 128 -9.86 -6.31 2.84
CA LEU A 128 -9.94 -7.70 2.40
C LEU A 128 -11.26 -8.41 2.80
N TRP A 129 -12.14 -7.75 3.56
CA TRP A 129 -13.35 -8.37 4.13
C TRP A 129 -14.65 -7.61 3.79
N ARG A 130 -15.56 -8.33 3.12
CA ARG A 130 -17.00 -8.37 3.39
C ARG A 130 -17.43 -9.83 3.31
#